data_AF-A0A5S4ER64-F1
#
_entry.id   AF-A0A5S4ER64-F1
#
_cell.length_a   1.000
_cell.length_b   1.000
_cell.length_c   1.000
_cell.angle_alpha   90.00
_cell.angle_beta   90.00
_cell.angle_gamma   90.00
#
_symmetry.space_group_name_H-M   'P 1'
#
loop_
_entity.id
_entity.type
_entity.pdbx_description
1 polymer ?
#
loop_
_entity_poly.entity_id
_entity_poly.type
_entity_poly.pdbx_seq_one_letter_code
_entity_poly.pdbx_strand_id
1 'polypeptide(L)'
;MVAVAYRDRYLFTPLSVALLLEVIRGFRATIGQARWASNEVEVSTTNRRSTGDNASRNRVWSDWLDLELRDQVLRAAFDYLGTVARLRVGDTSSTGHGRVLEVAWSSGKRLTLRLDQGVSYWRAATARNRLVSHFDLNSEPADAQGKKLADMTLNIEAGHLSTQLFIKVR
;
A
#
# COMPACT_ATOMS: atom_id res chain seq x y z
N MET A 1 10.09 2.94 -17.92
CA MET A 1 10.29 2.73 -16.48
C MET A 1 10.85 1.34 -16.29
N VAL A 2 11.93 1.22 -15.52
CA VAL A 2 12.65 -0.04 -15.26
C VAL A 2 12.56 -0.51 -13.81
N ALA A 3 12.18 0.36 -12.88
CA ALA A 3 11.96 -0.01 -11.49
C ALA A 3 10.96 0.94 -10.80
N VAL A 4 10.21 0.40 -9.85
CA VAL A 4 9.37 1.14 -8.93
C VAL A 4 9.53 0.55 -7.52
N ALA A 5 9.71 1.42 -6.54
CA ALA A 5 9.88 1.03 -5.14
C ALA A 5 9.05 1.94 -4.24
N TYR A 6 8.29 1.33 -3.33
CA TYR A 6 7.55 2.03 -2.30
C TYR A 6 8.06 1.63 -0.92
N ARG A 7 8.31 2.62 -0.06
CA ARG A 7 8.70 2.41 1.33
C ARG A 7 7.71 3.12 2.23
N ASP A 8 7.09 2.37 3.14
CA ASP A 8 6.26 2.91 4.22
C ASP A 8 6.20 1.91 5.38
N ARG A 9 6.52 2.38 6.58
CA ARG A 9 6.44 1.57 7.82
C ARG A 9 5.00 1.35 8.27
N TYR A 10 4.03 2.07 7.72
CA TYR A 10 2.66 2.12 8.27
C TYR A 10 1.63 1.36 7.43
N LEU A 11 2.04 0.29 6.74
CA LEU A 11 1.13 -0.61 6.05
C LEU A 11 0.54 -1.63 7.03
N PHE A 12 -0.32 -1.16 7.94
CA PHE A 12 -0.89 -1.98 9.01
C PHE A 12 -2.37 -2.29 8.85
N THR A 13 -3.04 -1.72 7.85
CA THR A 13 -4.49 -1.94 7.65
C THR A 13 -4.76 -2.44 6.23
N PRO A 14 -5.84 -3.21 6.00
CA PRO A 14 -6.30 -3.56 4.66
C PRO A 14 -6.43 -2.34 3.73
N LEU A 15 -6.95 -1.22 4.26
CA LEU A 15 -7.08 0.05 3.53
C LEU A 15 -5.73 0.60 3.08
N SER A 16 -4.70 0.57 3.92
CA SER A 16 -3.37 1.06 3.54
C SER A 16 -2.75 0.26 2.38
N VAL A 17 -3.00 -1.06 2.35
CA VAL A 17 -2.57 -1.93 1.25
C VAL A 17 -3.38 -1.63 -0.01
N ALA A 18 -4.70 -1.52 0.09
CA ALA A 18 -5.57 -1.16 -1.04
C ALA A 18 -5.16 0.19 -1.67
N LEU A 19 -4.87 1.19 -0.85
CA LEU A 19 -4.42 2.50 -1.35
C LEU A 19 -3.06 2.45 -2.05
N LEU A 20 -2.12 1.62 -1.56
CA LEU A 20 -0.88 1.39 -2.28
C LEU A 20 -1.12 0.76 -3.66
N LEU A 21 -2.01 -0.24 -3.73
CA LEU A 21 -2.38 -0.87 -5.00
C LEU A 21 -2.99 0.15 -5.97
N GLU A 22 -3.88 1.03 -5.50
CA GLU A 22 -4.45 2.13 -6.30
C GLU A 22 -3.39 3.07 -6.85
N VAL A 23 -2.41 3.47 -6.01
CA VAL A 23 -1.30 4.31 -6.45
C VAL A 23 -0.53 3.61 -7.57
N ILE A 24 -0.12 2.35 -7.37
CA ILE A 24 0.64 1.61 -8.38
C ILE A 24 -0.17 1.42 -9.67
N ARG A 25 -1.46 1.10 -9.56
CA ARG A 25 -2.37 0.95 -10.70
C ARG A 25 -2.50 2.26 -11.47
N GLY A 26 -2.68 3.39 -10.78
CA GLY A 26 -2.73 4.72 -11.38
C GLY A 26 -1.43 5.11 -12.08
N PHE A 27 -0.27 4.78 -11.48
CA PHE A 27 1.03 4.99 -12.12
C PHE A 27 1.19 4.15 -13.39
N ARG A 28 0.81 2.86 -13.35
CA ARG A 28 0.85 1.97 -14.51
C ARG A 28 -0.04 2.47 -15.64
N ALA A 29 -1.25 2.93 -15.31
CA ALA A 29 -2.18 3.53 -16.27
C ALA A 29 -1.62 4.82 -16.89
N THR A 30 -1.05 5.70 -16.07
CA THR A 30 -0.49 7.00 -16.51
C THR A 30 0.76 6.83 -17.38
N ILE A 31 1.64 5.89 -17.03
CA ILE A 31 2.87 5.62 -17.80
C ILE A 31 2.52 4.88 -19.10
N GLY A 32 1.52 3.99 -19.06
CA GLY A 32 1.11 3.13 -20.17
C GLY A 32 1.98 1.87 -20.28
N GLN A 33 1.38 0.78 -20.75
CA GLN A 33 2.01 -0.54 -20.82
C GLN A 33 3.34 -0.55 -21.59
N ALA A 34 3.40 0.15 -22.74
CA ALA A 34 4.60 0.22 -23.57
C ALA A 34 5.84 0.80 -22.85
N ARG A 35 5.63 1.60 -21.79
CA ARG A 35 6.71 2.22 -21.01
C ARG A 35 6.88 1.59 -19.63
N TRP A 36 6.06 0.61 -19.27
CA TRP A 36 6.12 -0.11 -17.99
C TRP A 36 6.85 -1.44 -18.17
N ALA A 37 8.19 -1.42 -18.10
CA ALA A 37 9.01 -2.60 -18.35
C ALA A 37 9.30 -3.43 -17.08
N SER A 38 8.99 -2.91 -15.88
CA SER A 38 9.17 -3.64 -14.64
C SER A 38 7.98 -4.56 -14.38
N ASN A 39 8.22 -5.85 -14.22
CA ASN A 39 7.21 -6.81 -13.78
C ASN A 39 7.09 -6.87 -12.25
N GLU A 40 7.91 -6.10 -11.55
CA GLU A 40 8.05 -6.16 -10.10
C GLU A 40 7.95 -4.76 -9.48
N VAL A 41 7.34 -4.70 -8.30
CA VAL A 41 7.25 -3.54 -7.43
C VAL A 41 7.93 -3.90 -6.11
N GLU A 42 8.97 -3.17 -5.74
CA GLU A 42 9.56 -3.32 -4.42
C GLU A 42 8.69 -2.61 -3.39
N VAL A 43 8.32 -3.33 -2.33
CA VAL A 43 7.57 -2.76 -1.19
C VAL A 43 8.40 -2.99 0.07
N SER A 44 8.78 -1.92 0.75
CA SER A 44 9.50 -1.96 2.02
C SER A 44 8.59 -1.54 3.17
N THR A 45 8.38 -2.42 4.15
CA THR A 45 7.55 -2.15 5.32
C THR A 45 8.11 -2.82 6.58
N THR A 46 7.43 -2.71 7.71
CA THR A 46 7.91 -3.26 8.99
C THR A 46 7.03 -4.39 9.55
N ASN A 47 7.67 -5.25 10.34
CA ASN A 47 7.08 -6.35 11.12
C ASN A 47 6.63 -5.91 12.53
N ARG A 48 6.76 -4.63 12.90
CA ARG A 48 6.46 -4.17 14.26
C ARG A 48 5.63 -2.90 14.26
N ARG A 49 4.44 -2.97 14.86
CA ARG A 49 3.69 -1.78 15.23
C ARG A 49 4.13 -1.29 16.61
N SER A 50 4.35 0.00 16.76
CA SER A 50 4.37 0.64 18.08
C SER A 50 2.99 0.41 18.72
N THR A 51 2.95 -0.14 19.92
CA THR A 51 1.76 -0.59 20.65
C THR A 51 0.58 0.40 20.60
N GLY A 52 -0.61 -0.11 20.30
CA GLY A 52 -1.88 0.61 20.33
C GLY A 52 -3.05 -0.32 20.00
N ASP A 53 -3.94 -0.51 20.99
CA ASP A 53 -5.12 -1.40 21.00
C ASP A 53 -6.17 -1.05 19.92
N ASN A 54 -5.91 -1.38 18.65
CA ASN A 54 -6.95 -1.41 17.63
C ASN A 54 -7.28 -2.86 17.24
N ALA A 55 -7.46 -3.71 18.25
CA ALA A 55 -7.82 -5.11 18.09
C ALA A 55 -9.15 -5.23 17.34
N SER A 56 -9.05 -5.86 16.16
CA SER A 56 -10.07 -6.46 15.29
C SER A 56 -11.53 -6.02 15.47
N ARG A 57 -12.05 -5.22 14.53
CA ARG A 57 -13.50 -5.06 14.30
C ARG A 57 -13.95 -5.57 12.92
N ASN A 58 -13.14 -6.42 12.26
CA ASN A 58 -13.32 -6.82 10.86
C ASN A 58 -13.63 -5.61 9.97
N ARG A 59 -12.77 -4.58 10.04
CA ARG A 59 -12.88 -3.36 9.25
C ARG A 59 -11.66 -3.18 8.39
N VAL A 60 -11.83 -2.51 7.24
CA VAL A 60 -10.73 -2.13 6.35
C VAL A 60 -9.69 -1.21 7.01
N TRP A 61 -10.05 -0.51 8.08
CA TRP A 61 -9.15 0.31 8.90
C TRP A 61 -8.70 -0.36 10.21
N SER A 62 -9.13 -1.60 10.46
CA SER A 62 -8.61 -2.41 11.55
C SER A 62 -7.22 -2.93 11.18
N ASP A 63 -6.43 -3.16 12.21
CA ASP A 63 -5.07 -3.62 12.04
C ASP A 63 -4.97 -5.11 11.71
N TRP A 64 -3.93 -5.40 10.92
CA TRP A 64 -3.05 -6.56 10.99
C TRP A 64 -3.05 -7.29 12.33
N LEU A 65 -3.83 -8.37 12.54
CA LEU A 65 -3.58 -9.27 13.68
C LEU A 65 -2.31 -10.10 13.45
N ASP A 66 -2.19 -10.63 12.23
CA ASP A 66 -1.03 -11.38 11.77
C ASP A 66 -0.37 -10.62 10.61
N LEU A 67 0.87 -10.19 10.82
CA LEU A 67 1.64 -9.47 9.80
C LEU A 67 2.20 -10.40 8.73
N GLU A 68 2.33 -11.70 9.00
CA GLU A 68 2.64 -12.68 7.95
C GLU A 68 1.44 -12.82 7.00
N LEU A 69 0.22 -12.88 7.54
CA LEU A 69 -0.99 -12.83 6.72
C LEU A 69 -1.07 -11.55 5.89
N ARG A 70 -0.78 -10.37 6.48
CA ARG A 70 -0.67 -9.13 5.71
C ARG A 70 0.27 -9.29 4.53
N ASP A 71 1.46 -9.85 4.76
CA ASP A 71 2.50 -9.98 3.74
C ASP A 71 2.08 -10.91 2.60
N GLN A 72 1.40 -12.01 2.94
CA GLN A 72 0.80 -12.94 1.97
C GLN A 72 -0.29 -12.25 1.16
N VAL A 73 -1.22 -11.55 1.83
CA VAL A 73 -2.33 -10.84 1.18
C VAL A 73 -1.80 -9.74 0.26
N LEU A 74 -0.77 -8.99 0.67
CA LEU A 74 -0.14 -7.97 -0.16
C LEU A 74 0.43 -8.61 -1.43
N ARG A 75 1.19 -9.71 -1.31
CA ARG A 75 1.74 -10.41 -2.49
C ARG A 75 0.63 -10.89 -3.42
N ALA A 76 -0.40 -11.53 -2.88
CA ALA A 76 -1.54 -11.99 -3.65
C ALA A 76 -2.29 -10.85 -4.37
N ALA A 77 -2.43 -9.70 -3.72
CA ALA A 77 -3.10 -8.55 -4.33
C ALA A 77 -2.30 -7.97 -5.49
N PHE A 78 -0.97 -7.90 -5.38
CA PHE A 78 -0.12 -7.51 -6.52
C PHE A 78 -0.17 -8.54 -7.64
N ASP A 79 -0.11 -9.84 -7.31
CA ASP A 79 -0.18 -10.93 -8.29
C ASP A 79 -1.49 -10.87 -9.09
N TYR A 80 -2.61 -10.64 -8.40
CA TYR A 80 -3.92 -10.43 -9.04
C TYR A 80 -3.95 -9.22 -9.99
N LEU A 81 -3.18 -8.16 -9.72
CA LEU A 81 -2.99 -7.02 -10.65
C LEU A 81 -2.04 -7.32 -11.82
N GLY A 82 -1.53 -8.55 -11.91
CA GLY A 82 -0.57 -8.99 -12.92
C GLY A 82 0.81 -8.38 -12.74
N THR A 83 1.26 -8.25 -11.49
CA THR A 83 2.60 -7.76 -11.13
C THR A 83 3.12 -8.47 -9.89
N VAL A 84 4.45 -8.53 -9.71
CA VAL A 84 5.05 -9.18 -8.53
C VAL A 84 5.39 -8.14 -7.47
N ALA A 85 5.04 -8.40 -6.21
CA ALA A 85 5.53 -7.62 -5.07
C ALA A 85 6.82 -8.24 -4.50
N ARG A 86 7.94 -7.50 -4.58
CA ARG A 86 9.15 -7.80 -3.80
C ARG A 86 9.03 -7.17 -2.43
N LEU A 87 8.50 -7.93 -1.48
CA LEU A 87 8.37 -7.43 -0.12
C LEU A 87 9.71 -7.50 0.62
N ARG A 88 10.12 -6.39 1.21
CA ARG A 88 11.23 -6.24 2.15
C ARG A 88 10.66 -5.85 3.51
N VAL A 89 10.67 -6.79 4.45
CA VAL A 89 10.19 -6.55 5.81
C VAL A 89 11.39 -6.41 6.72
N GLY A 90 11.51 -5.28 7.39
CA GLY A 90 12.57 -5.02 8.35
C GLY A 90 12.04 -4.46 9.65
N ASP A 91 12.89 -4.47 10.67
CA ASP A 91 12.58 -3.78 11.92
C ASP A 91 12.50 -2.26 11.69
N THR A 92 11.88 -1.55 12.64
CA THR A 92 11.71 -0.09 12.60
C THR A 92 13.03 0.66 12.44
N SER A 93 14.15 0.10 12.90
CA SER A 93 15.49 0.70 12.75
C SER A 93 16.05 0.58 11.33
N SER A 94 15.70 -0.48 10.58
CA SER A 94 16.28 -0.78 9.27
C SER A 94 15.41 -0.30 8.09
N THR A 95 14.08 -0.31 8.25
CA THR A 95 13.17 0.25 7.26
C THR A 95 13.22 1.77 7.41
N GLY A 96 13.83 2.58 6.54
CA GLY A 96 13.93 4.05 6.79
C GLY A 96 12.59 4.75 7.09
N HIS A 97 12.60 5.89 7.82
CA HIS A 97 11.38 6.64 8.20
C HIS A 97 10.65 7.26 7.00
N GLY A 98 11.33 7.39 5.87
CA GLY A 98 10.79 8.03 4.68
C GLY A 98 9.67 7.19 4.07
N ARG A 99 8.49 7.81 3.97
CA ARG A 99 7.36 7.35 3.16
C ARG A 99 7.60 7.81 1.73
N VAL A 100 8.17 6.94 0.91
CA VAL A 100 8.74 7.34 -0.39
C VAL A 100 8.33 6.37 -1.48
N LEU A 101 7.85 6.91 -2.60
CA LEU A 101 7.71 6.23 -3.88
C LEU A 101 8.85 6.68 -4.80
N GLU A 102 9.64 5.73 -5.28
CA GLU A 102 10.69 5.96 -6.27
C GLU A 102 10.36 5.27 -7.57
N VAL A 103 10.59 5.97 -8.69
CA VAL A 103 10.41 5.46 -10.04
C VAL A 103 11.69 5.74 -10.82
N ALA A 104 12.22 4.72 -11.48
CA ALA A 104 13.42 4.82 -12.31
C ALA A 104 13.12 4.52 -13.78
N TRP A 105 13.77 5.23 -14.69
CA TRP A 105 13.68 5.01 -16.13
C TRP A 105 15.00 4.49 -16.70
N SER A 106 14.91 3.80 -17.84
CA SER A 106 16.07 3.30 -18.58
C SER A 106 17.02 4.41 -19.04
N SER A 107 16.52 5.64 -19.14
CA SER A 107 17.33 6.83 -19.43
C SER A 107 18.19 7.31 -18.25
N GLY A 108 18.14 6.63 -17.10
CA GLY A 108 18.81 7.05 -15.86
C GLY A 108 18.05 8.09 -15.04
N LYS A 109 16.96 8.66 -15.58
CA LYS A 109 16.10 9.61 -14.85
C LYS A 109 15.43 8.91 -13.66
N ARG A 110 15.22 9.66 -12.57
CA ARG A 110 14.57 9.19 -11.35
C ARG A 110 13.57 10.21 -10.82
N LEU A 111 12.42 9.71 -10.40
CA LEU A 111 11.37 10.44 -9.72
C LEU A 111 11.30 9.91 -8.31
N THR A 112 11.36 10.82 -7.34
CA THR A 112 11.17 10.52 -5.93
C THR A 112 9.98 11.34 -5.45
N LEU A 113 8.92 10.68 -5.04
CA LEU A 113 7.81 11.30 -4.32
C LEU A 113 7.92 10.93 -2.85
N ARG A 114 8.13 11.92 -1.98
CA ARG A 114 8.00 11.74 -0.54
C ARG A 114 6.61 12.18 -0.12
N LEU A 115 5.89 11.29 0.52
CA LEU A 115 4.60 11.57 1.14
C LEU A 115 4.89 11.91 2.60
N ASP A 116 4.45 13.07 3.10
CA ASP A 116 4.70 13.38 4.51
C ASP A 116 4.02 12.36 5.43
N GLN A 117 2.75 12.04 5.15
CA GLN A 117 1.93 11.14 5.95
C GLN A 117 1.73 9.73 5.37
N GLY A 118 2.24 9.46 4.16
CA GLY A 118 2.16 8.14 3.54
C GLY A 118 0.76 7.80 3.03
N VAL A 119 0.55 6.56 2.57
CA VAL A 119 -0.79 6.12 2.12
C VAL A 119 -1.77 5.94 3.27
N SER A 120 -1.26 5.72 4.48
CA SER A 120 -2.09 5.56 5.68
C SER A 120 -2.68 6.89 6.21
N TYR A 121 -2.39 8.01 5.54
CA TYR A 121 -3.04 9.30 5.80
C TYR A 121 -4.54 9.29 5.47
N TRP A 122 -4.90 8.68 4.33
CA TRP A 122 -6.27 8.65 3.85
C TRP A 122 -7.09 7.64 4.65
N ARG A 123 -8.32 8.04 4.96
CA ARG A 123 -9.26 7.22 5.73
C ARG A 123 -10.43 6.84 4.83
N ALA A 124 -11.04 5.69 5.11
CA ALA A 124 -12.32 5.37 4.48
C ALA A 124 -13.32 6.46 4.89
N ALA A 125 -13.88 7.17 3.90
CA ALA A 125 -14.88 8.18 4.14
C ALA A 125 -16.02 7.56 4.94
N THR A 126 -16.51 8.25 5.97
CA THR A 126 -17.45 7.72 6.96
C THR A 126 -18.53 6.87 6.29
N ALA A 127 -18.34 5.55 6.29
CA ALA A 127 -19.17 4.65 5.52
C ALA A 127 -20.50 4.55 6.25
N ARG A 128 -21.50 5.33 5.82
CA ARG A 128 -22.89 5.17 6.27
C ARG A 128 -23.36 3.71 6.10
N ASN A 129 -22.71 2.96 5.21
CA ASN A 129 -22.92 1.54 5.00
C ASN A 129 -21.85 0.68 5.70
N ARG A 130 -22.24 -0.03 6.77
CA ARG A 130 -21.39 -0.98 7.51
C ARG A 130 -20.88 -2.15 6.68
N LEU A 131 -21.52 -2.50 5.56
CA LEU A 131 -21.09 -3.61 4.71
C LEU A 131 -19.86 -3.25 3.87
N VAL A 132 -19.79 -1.99 3.40
CA VAL A 132 -18.71 -1.50 2.54
C VAL A 132 -17.37 -1.42 3.29
N SER A 133 -17.42 -1.22 4.59
CA SER A 133 -16.24 -1.16 5.45
C SER A 133 -15.86 -2.49 6.09
N HIS A 134 -16.67 -3.54 5.92
CA HIS A 134 -16.39 -4.84 6.49
C HIS A 134 -15.27 -5.53 5.70
N PHE A 135 -14.26 -6.01 6.42
CA PHE A 135 -13.18 -6.82 5.86
C PHE A 135 -12.85 -7.88 6.89
N ASP A 136 -13.13 -9.14 6.55
CA ASP A 136 -12.87 -10.23 7.45
C ASP A 136 -11.38 -10.55 7.44
N LEU A 137 -10.72 -10.32 8.56
CA LEU A 137 -9.27 -10.48 8.69
C LEU A 137 -8.87 -11.96 8.92
N ASN A 138 -9.82 -12.85 9.22
CA ASN A 138 -9.51 -14.19 9.73
C ASN A 138 -10.19 -15.35 8.98
N SER A 139 -11.18 -15.10 8.11
CA SER A 139 -11.99 -16.19 7.55
C SER A 139 -11.59 -16.69 6.16
N GLU A 140 -10.82 -15.90 5.40
CA GLU A 140 -10.51 -16.22 4.00
C GLU A 140 -9.03 -16.46 3.74
N PRO A 141 -8.66 -17.32 2.77
CA PRO A 141 -7.29 -17.46 2.30
C PRO A 141 -6.71 -16.14 1.78
N ALA A 142 -5.38 -16.02 1.85
CA ALA A 142 -4.67 -14.80 1.44
C ALA A 142 -4.98 -14.36 0.01
N ASP A 143 -5.17 -15.31 -0.91
CA ASP A 143 -5.48 -15.03 -2.33
C ASP A 143 -6.86 -14.36 -2.50
N ALA A 144 -7.87 -14.86 -1.77
CA ALA A 144 -9.21 -14.28 -1.81
C ALA A 144 -9.23 -12.88 -1.19
N GLN A 145 -8.53 -12.70 -0.08
CA GLN A 145 -8.35 -11.39 0.55
C GLN A 145 -7.59 -10.42 -0.37
N GLY A 146 -6.53 -10.88 -1.03
CA GLY A 146 -5.72 -10.08 -1.95
C GLY A 146 -6.54 -9.58 -3.14
N LYS A 147 -7.32 -10.47 -3.75
CA LYS A 147 -8.29 -10.11 -4.80
C LYS A 147 -9.28 -9.04 -4.30
N LYS A 148 -9.86 -9.24 -3.11
CA LYS A 148 -10.80 -8.26 -2.52
C LYS A 148 -10.18 -6.89 -2.32
N LEU A 149 -8.90 -6.81 -1.93
CA LEU A 149 -8.19 -5.53 -1.79
C LEU A 149 -7.94 -4.87 -3.14
N ALA A 150 -7.57 -5.64 -4.16
CA ALA A 150 -7.30 -5.10 -5.49
C ALA A 150 -8.57 -4.60 -6.21
N ASP A 151 -9.71 -5.25 -5.96
CA ASP A 151 -11.03 -4.86 -6.49
C ASP A 151 -11.76 -3.82 -5.60
N MET A 152 -11.16 -3.46 -4.45
CA MET A 152 -11.79 -2.61 -3.46
C MET A 152 -12.05 -1.20 -4.01
N THR A 153 -13.32 -0.80 -4.03
CA THR A 153 -13.71 0.58 -4.34
C THR A 153 -14.26 1.24 -3.08
N LEU A 154 -13.50 2.17 -2.51
CA LEU A 154 -13.86 2.93 -1.33
C LEU A 154 -13.73 4.42 -1.59
N ASN A 155 -14.74 5.17 -1.16
CA ASN A 155 -14.57 6.61 -0.99
C ASN A 155 -13.60 6.85 0.15
N ILE A 156 -12.62 7.71 -0.07
CA ILE A 156 -11.64 8.10 0.93
C ILE A 156 -11.74 9.58 1.24
N GLU A 157 -11.39 9.94 2.47
CA GLU A 157 -11.34 11.31 2.92
C GLU A 157 -9.98 11.62 3.56
N ALA A 158 -9.63 12.89 3.52
CA ALA A 158 -8.45 13.43 4.17
C ALA A 158 -8.65 13.48 5.70
N GLY A 159 -7.55 13.41 6.44
CA GLY A 159 -7.54 13.81 7.85
C GLY A 159 -7.77 15.32 8.02
N HIS A 160 -7.85 15.77 9.27
CA HIS A 160 -8.06 17.20 9.59
C HIS A 160 -6.91 18.11 9.12
N LEU A 161 -5.69 17.59 9.05
CA LEU A 161 -4.50 18.34 8.64
C LEU A 161 -4.10 17.90 7.24
N SER A 162 -3.85 18.85 6.35
CA SER A 162 -3.36 18.56 4.99
C SER A 162 -2.09 17.71 5.00
N THR A 163 -2.01 16.75 4.08
CA THR A 163 -0.77 16.03 3.79
C THR A 163 0.02 16.74 2.69
N GLN A 164 1.34 16.63 2.72
CA GLN A 164 2.23 17.25 1.75
C GLN A 164 2.90 16.20 0.87
N LEU A 165 3.09 16.54 -0.40
CA LEU A 165 3.83 15.75 -1.37
C LEU A 165 5.07 16.53 -1.79
N PHE A 166 6.24 15.93 -1.62
CA PHE A 166 7.50 16.49 -2.08
C PHE A 166 7.94 15.72 -3.32
N ILE A 167 8.11 16.41 -4.43
CA ILE A 167 8.46 15.81 -5.72
C ILE A 167 9.88 16.21 -6.08
N LYS A 168 10.69 15.23 -6.44
CA LYS A 168 12.04 15.44 -6.95
C LYS A 168 12.25 14.63 -8.21
N VAL A 169 12.72 15.30 -9.26
CA VAL A 169 13.16 14.66 -10.51
C VAL A 169 14.66 14.86 -10.66
N ARG A 170 15.38 13.79 -11.00
CA ARG A 170 16.81 13.75 -11.29
C ARG A 170 17.05 13.08 -12.63
#